data_AF-A0A542EKK4-F1
#
_entry.id   AF-A0A542EKK4-F1
#
_cell.length_a   1.000
_cell.length_b   1.000
_cell.length_c   1.000
_cell.angle_alpha   90.00
_cell.angle_beta   90.00
_cell.angle_gamma   90.00
#
_symmetry.space_group_name_H-M   'P 1'
#
loop_
_entity.id
_entity.type
_entity.pdbx_description
1 polymer ?
#
loop_
_entity_poly.entity_id
_entity_poly.type
_entity_poly.pdbx_seq_one_letter_code
_entity_poly.pdbx_strand_id
1 'polypeptide(L)'
;MAWRAPGTDHRRSCVGRKVAVVTASTLTESQQRAAEMLAVGGDPESVAVAVGVSARTLRRWRAMPEFAEAIGIAAADTFAEARTAVLGAAVAVTTTARAQSN
;
A
#
# COMPACT_ATOMS: atom_id res chain seq x y z
N MET A 1 -11.86 3.31 -43.50
CA MET A 1 -11.70 2.37 -42.37
C MET A 1 -10.38 2.68 -41.69
N ALA A 2 -10.41 3.40 -40.55
CA ALA A 2 -9.20 3.82 -39.84
C ALA A 2 -9.17 3.15 -38.46
N TRP A 3 -8.28 2.18 -38.28
CA TRP A 3 -8.01 1.56 -36.98
C TRP A 3 -7.08 2.50 -36.19
N ARG A 4 -7.54 3.01 -35.04
CA ARG A 4 -6.70 3.75 -34.08
C ARG A 4 -6.22 2.79 -33.00
N ALA A 5 -4.91 2.74 -32.82
CA ALA A 5 -4.23 2.01 -31.74
C ALA A 5 -4.66 2.52 -30.35
N PRO A 6 -4.72 1.65 -29.32
CA PRO A 6 -4.96 2.08 -27.95
C PRO A 6 -3.74 2.86 -27.44
N GLY A 7 -3.93 4.15 -27.23
CA GLY A 7 -2.95 5.00 -26.55
C GLY A 7 -2.70 4.48 -25.14
N THR A 8 -1.43 4.25 -24.82
CA THR A 8 -0.98 3.92 -23.48
C THR A 8 -1.33 5.06 -22.53
N ASP A 9 -2.33 4.80 -21.68
CA ASP A 9 -2.77 5.70 -20.62
C ASP A 9 -1.70 5.76 -19.51
N HIS A 10 -0.72 6.64 -19.71
CA HIS A 10 0.31 6.95 -18.71
C HIS A 10 -0.19 7.90 -17.60
N ARG A 11 -1.50 8.22 -17.52
CA ARG A 11 -2.03 9.17 -16.52
C ARG A 11 -2.41 8.56 -15.17
N ARG A 12 -2.00 7.32 -14.87
CA ARG A 12 -2.37 6.64 -13.62
C ARG A 12 -1.28 6.60 -12.54
N SER A 13 -0.13 7.24 -12.76
CA SER A 13 1.04 7.08 -11.87
C SER A 13 1.33 8.29 -10.96
N CYS A 14 0.67 9.43 -11.12
CA CYS A 14 0.96 10.64 -10.34
C CYS A 14 -0.17 11.11 -9.41
N VAL A 15 -1.39 10.57 -9.56
CA VAL A 15 -2.53 10.92 -8.70
C VAL A 15 -2.49 10.14 -7.38
N GLY A 16 -2.02 8.88 -7.37
CA GLY A 16 -1.95 8.05 -6.15
C GLY A 16 -1.01 8.61 -5.08
N ARG A 17 0.19 9.07 -5.47
CA ARG A 17 1.18 9.62 -4.54
C ARG A 17 0.77 10.96 -3.93
N LYS A 18 -0.05 11.74 -4.64
CA LYS A 18 -0.44 13.09 -4.22
C LYS A 18 -1.64 13.09 -3.27
N VAL A 19 -2.49 12.07 -3.32
CA VAL A 19 -3.65 11.96 -2.41
C VAL A 19 -3.23 11.42 -1.04
N ALA A 20 -2.25 10.51 -0.96
CA ALA A 20 -1.70 10.03 0.31
C ALA A 20 -1.06 11.16 1.16
N VAL A 21 -0.47 12.17 0.50
CA VAL A 21 0.10 13.34 1.19
C VAL A 21 -0.99 14.25 1.77
N VAL A 22 -2.20 14.27 1.19
CA VAL A 22 -3.27 15.19 1.62
C VAL A 22 -4.02 14.66 2.86
N THR A 23 -4.18 13.34 3.02
CA THR A 23 -4.75 12.73 4.24
C THR A 23 -3.71 12.55 5.36
N ALA A 24 -2.42 12.49 5.05
CA ALA A 24 -1.34 12.50 6.05
C ALA A 24 -1.29 13.80 6.88
N SER A 25 -1.91 14.89 6.41
CA SER A 25 -1.88 16.20 7.10
C SER A 25 -2.68 16.24 8.41
N THR A 26 -3.57 15.28 8.68
CA THR A 26 -4.44 15.27 9.87
C THR A 26 -4.07 14.20 10.90
N LEU A 27 -3.29 13.19 10.51
CA LEU A 27 -2.90 12.09 11.39
C LEU A 27 -1.52 12.36 12.02
N THR A 28 -1.37 11.98 13.28
CA THR A 28 -0.05 12.03 13.94
C THR A 28 0.87 10.94 13.40
N GLU A 29 2.19 11.11 13.54
CA GLU A 29 3.17 10.09 13.13
C GLU A 29 2.87 8.71 13.77
N SER A 30 2.44 8.70 15.03
CA SER A 30 2.02 7.48 15.73
C SER A 30 0.80 6.83 15.09
N GLN A 31 -0.17 7.63 14.64
CA GLN A 31 -1.35 7.10 13.94
C GLN A 31 -0.98 6.54 12.57
N GLN A 32 -0.12 7.23 11.83
CA GLN A 32 0.33 6.77 10.53
C GLN A 32 1.09 5.45 10.64
N ARG A 33 2.04 5.35 11.58
CA ARG A 33 2.77 4.12 11.88
C ARG A 33 1.85 2.98 12.32
N ALA A 34 0.81 3.27 13.11
CA ALA A 34 -0.19 2.29 13.50
C ALA A 34 -1.00 1.79 12.28
N ALA A 35 -1.41 2.69 11.39
CA ALA A 35 -2.17 2.37 10.20
C ALA A 35 -1.37 1.49 9.23
N GLU A 36 -0.09 1.79 9.03
CA GLU A 36 0.83 0.97 8.24
C GLU A 36 0.95 -0.44 8.81
N MET A 37 1.20 -0.60 10.12
CA MET A 37 1.33 -1.93 10.72
C MET A 37 0.04 -2.74 10.66
N LEU A 38 -1.12 -2.10 10.79
CA LEU A 38 -2.42 -2.74 10.62
C LEU A 38 -2.67 -3.14 9.15
N ALA A 39 -2.19 -2.36 8.19
CA ALA A 39 -2.34 -2.65 6.77
C ALA A 39 -1.59 -3.92 6.33
N VAL A 40 -0.46 -4.24 6.95
CA VAL A 40 0.27 -5.50 6.71
C VAL A 40 -0.33 -6.68 7.49
N GLY A 41 -1.45 -6.48 8.21
CA GLY A 41 -2.13 -7.53 8.98
C GLY A 41 -1.63 -7.71 10.41
N GLY A 42 -0.97 -6.69 10.97
CA GLY A 42 -0.55 -6.70 12.38
C GLY A 42 -1.73 -6.82 13.35
N ASP A 43 -1.53 -7.60 14.42
CA ASP A 43 -2.52 -7.71 15.50
C ASP A 43 -2.73 -6.36 16.23
N PRO A 44 -3.96 -5.91 16.48
CA PRO A 44 -4.23 -4.61 17.10
C PRO A 44 -3.60 -4.42 18.49
N GLU A 45 -3.50 -5.46 19.32
CA GLU A 45 -2.88 -5.32 20.65
C GLU A 45 -1.37 -5.15 20.52
N SER A 46 -0.75 -5.92 19.63
CA SER A 46 0.67 -5.81 19.31
C SER A 46 1.03 -4.46 18.69
N VAL A 47 0.18 -3.94 17.80
CA VAL A 47 0.33 -2.61 17.20
C VAL A 47 0.22 -1.50 18.25
N ALA A 48 -0.74 -1.61 19.19
CA ALA A 48 -0.89 -0.64 20.26
C ALA A 48 0.39 -0.55 21.12
N VAL A 49 0.97 -1.69 21.46
CA VAL A 49 2.25 -1.78 22.19
C VAL A 49 3.39 -1.19 21.37
N ALA A 50 3.51 -1.55 20.09
CA ALA A 50 4.59 -1.08 19.21
C ALA A 50 4.58 0.45 19.00
N VAL A 51 3.40 1.07 19.04
CA VAL A 51 3.22 2.52 18.90
C VAL A 51 3.22 3.24 20.26
N GLY A 52 3.22 2.50 21.37
CA GLY A 52 3.23 3.06 22.73
C GLY A 52 1.90 3.66 23.15
N VAL A 53 0.77 3.17 22.63
CA VAL A 53 -0.58 3.65 22.95
C VAL A 53 -1.44 2.58 23.60
N SER A 54 -2.47 2.99 24.33
CA SER A 54 -3.42 2.04 24.91
C SER A 54 -4.30 1.38 23.83
N ALA A 55 -4.72 0.14 24.07
CA ALA A 55 -5.69 -0.55 23.20
C ALA A 55 -7.00 0.24 23.04
N ARG A 56 -7.42 0.98 24.08
CA ARG A 56 -8.60 1.87 24.01
C ARG A 56 -8.38 3.02 23.03
N THR A 57 -7.20 3.62 23.04
CA THR A 57 -6.81 4.68 22.09
C THR A 57 -6.83 4.15 20.66
N LEU A 58 -6.25 2.98 20.42
CA LEU A 58 -6.24 2.37 19.09
C LEU A 58 -7.66 2.02 18.60
N ARG A 59 -8.52 1.50 19.48
CA ARG A 59 -9.95 1.27 19.15
C ARG A 59 -10.67 2.56 18.76
N ARG A 60 -10.39 3.66 19.46
CA ARG A 60 -10.95 4.99 19.13
C ARG A 60 -10.46 5.46 17.77
N TRP A 61 -9.18 5.31 17.46
CA TRP A 61 -8.63 5.66 16.14
C TRP A 61 -9.25 4.84 15.02
N ARG A 62 -9.45 3.53 15.22
CA ARG A 62 -10.13 2.69 14.22
C ARG A 62 -11.58 3.08 13.92
N ALA A 63 -12.23 3.82 14.81
CA ALA A 63 -13.57 4.37 14.57
C ALA A 63 -13.54 5.71 13.81
N MET A 64 -12.36 6.30 13.60
CA MET A 64 -12.20 7.52 12.82
C MET A 64 -12.13 7.19 11.33
N PRO A 65 -12.92 7.85 10.47
CA PRO A 65 -12.92 7.59 9.03
C PRO A 65 -11.55 7.87 8.41
N GLU A 66 -10.85 8.90 8.85
CA GLU A 66 -9.54 9.29 8.32
C GLU A 66 -8.49 8.20 8.58
N PHE A 67 -8.55 7.56 9.74
CA PHE A 67 -7.65 6.47 10.11
C PHE A 67 -7.97 5.18 9.35
N ALA A 68 -9.25 4.89 9.14
CA ALA A 68 -9.67 3.75 8.33
C ALA A 68 -9.25 3.91 6.86
N GLU A 69 -9.36 5.11 6.30
CA GLU A 69 -8.85 5.44 4.97
C GLU A 69 -7.33 5.29 4.90
N ALA A 70 -6.59 5.75 5.91
CA ALA A 70 -5.14 5.59 5.97
C ALA A 70 -4.71 4.11 5.94
N ILE A 71 -5.41 3.23 6.66
CA ILE A 71 -5.17 1.77 6.59
C ILE A 71 -5.42 1.25 5.18
N GLY A 72 -6.54 1.66 4.56
CA GLY A 72 -6.89 1.22 3.20
C GLY A 72 -5.86 1.64 2.15
N ILE A 73 -5.37 2.88 2.23
CA ILE A 73 -4.31 3.40 1.35
C ILE A 73 -3.01 2.61 1.56
N ALA A 74 -2.57 2.47 2.81
CA ALA A 74 -1.35 1.73 3.14
C ALA A 74 -1.42 0.26 2.69
N ALA A 75 -2.59 -0.38 2.79
CA ALA A 75 -2.80 -1.74 2.32
C ALA A 75 -2.73 -1.84 0.80
N ALA A 76 -3.32 -0.88 0.08
CA ALA A 76 -3.27 -0.82 -1.37
C ALA A 76 -1.83 -0.61 -1.88
N ASP A 77 -1.06 0.26 -1.21
CA ASP A 77 0.35 0.51 -1.54
C ASP A 77 1.21 -0.74 -1.28
N THR A 78 1.05 -1.36 -0.10
CA THR A 78 1.74 -2.61 0.25
C THR A 78 1.43 -3.73 -0.76
N PHE A 79 0.16 -3.86 -1.17
CA PHE A 79 -0.24 -4.83 -2.18
C PHE A 79 0.36 -4.52 -3.54
N ALA A 80 0.39 -3.25 -3.96
CA ALA A 80 0.98 -2.85 -5.23
C ALA A 80 2.48 -3.15 -5.29
N GLU A 81 3.20 -2.92 -4.20
CA GLU A 81 4.62 -3.27 -4.04
C GLU A 81 4.83 -4.78 -4.11
N ALA A 82 4.08 -5.55 -3.32
CA ALA A 82 4.14 -7.00 -3.33
C ALA A 82 3.86 -7.59 -4.72
N ARG A 83 2.82 -7.09 -5.41
CA ARG A 83 2.52 -7.49 -6.80
C ARG A 83 3.70 -7.24 -7.72
N THR A 84 4.36 -6.10 -7.58
CA THR A 84 5.47 -5.70 -8.46
C THR A 84 6.67 -6.60 -8.22
N ALA A 85 6.96 -6.93 -6.96
CA ALA A 85 8.02 -7.87 -6.59
C ALA A 85 7.77 -9.27 -7.15
N VAL A 86 6.54 -9.79 -7.00
CA VAL A 86 6.16 -11.12 -7.51
C VAL A 86 6.24 -11.19 -9.04
N LEU A 87 5.72 -10.19 -9.75
CA LEU A 87 5.80 -10.14 -11.20
C LEU A 87 7.25 -10.00 -11.69
N GLY A 88 8.07 -9.17 -11.02
CA GLY A 88 9.49 -9.05 -11.33
C GLY A 88 10.24 -10.38 -11.16
N ALA A 89 9.97 -11.10 -10.08
CA ALA A 89 10.54 -12.42 -9.83
C ALA A 89 10.10 -13.44 -10.89
N ALA A 90 8.82 -13.47 -11.28
CA ALA A 90 8.30 -14.36 -12.31
C ALA A 90 8.94 -14.09 -13.68
N VAL A 91 9.13 -12.82 -14.04
CA VAL A 91 9.84 -12.44 -15.27
C VAL A 91 11.28 -12.95 -15.22
N ALA A 92 12.01 -12.68 -14.12
CA ALA A 92 13.40 -13.12 -13.95
C ALA A 92 13.56 -14.64 -14.09
N VAL A 93 12.68 -15.43 -13.46
CA VAL A 93 12.68 -16.90 -13.58
C VAL A 93 12.48 -17.33 -15.03
N THR A 94 11.57 -16.68 -15.76
CA THR A 94 11.29 -17.00 -17.16
C THR A 94 12.48 -16.66 -18.08
N THR A 95 13.16 -15.54 -17.85
CA THR A 95 14.36 -15.17 -18.63
C THR A 95 15.52 -16.12 -18.37
N THR A 96 15.75 -16.51 -17.12
CA THR A 96 16.79 -17.48 -16.76
C THR A 96 16.51 -18.86 -17.37
N ALA A 97 15.27 -19.33 -17.31
CA ALA A 97 14.89 -20.61 -17.93
C ALA A 97 15.09 -20.59 -19.47
N ARG A 98 14.79 -19.48 -20.14
CA ARG A 98 15.01 -19.32 -21.58
C ARG A 98 16.50 -19.31 -21.96
N ALA A 99 17.36 -18.75 -21.11
CA ALA A 99 18.80 -18.70 -21.34
C ALA A 99 19.50 -20.07 -21.18
N GLN A 100 18.90 -21.01 -20.44
CA GLN A 100 19.46 -22.36 -20.22
C GLN A 100 19.05 -23.38 -21.30
N SER A 101 18.12 -23.03 -22.20
CA SER A 101 17.59 -23.92 -23.23
C SER A 101 18.29 -23.79 -24.60
N ASN A 102 19.46 -23.12 -24.66
CA ASN A 102 20.21 -22.86 -25.88
C ASN A 102 21.67 -23.26 -25.71
#